data_AF-A0A939Y1C2-F1
#
_entry.id   AF-A0A939Y1C2-F1
#
_cell.length_a   1.000
_cell.length_b   1.000
_cell.length_c   1.000
_cell.angle_alpha   90.00
_cell.angle_beta   90.00
_cell.angle_gamma   90.00
#
_symmetry.space_group_name_H-M   'P 1'
#
loop_
_entity.id
_entity.type
_entity.pdbx_description
1 polymer ?
#
loop_
_entity_poly.entity_id
_entity_poly.type
_entity_poly.pdbx_seq_one_letter_code
_entity_poly.pdbx_strand_id
1 'polypeptide(L)'
;DDVQKNGKSGSGETLAAQYWTRKEISLKDVARDMAFAVIVVYLSRLIGGFFSGLIPTENWFMKMLNTFFGSQYVWITNLSLLWSACFEKQAANMRGTQEIGTWLIYLFFFAIGVPASVGVLIRSAPILLLFCMIIVLFNMLFCFVGGKLLKFDLEEIILASNANIGGPTTAAGMAISQGWVRLIGPCLLVGTFGYVIGTWLGILVGSLLGA
;
A
#
# COMPACT_ATOMS: atom_id res chain seq x y z
N ASP A 1 20.72 15.14 -19.42
CA ASP A 1 20.41 16.51 -18.95
C ASP A 1 18.94 16.91 -19.00
N ASP A 2 17.99 15.98 -19.04
CA ASP A 2 16.56 16.31 -18.85
C ASP A 2 16.17 16.52 -17.37
N VAL A 3 16.95 15.96 -16.44
CA VAL A 3 16.78 16.11 -14.98
C VAL A 3 16.93 17.58 -14.54
N GLN A 4 17.73 18.38 -15.24
CA GLN A 4 17.89 19.82 -14.95
C GLN A 4 16.87 20.72 -15.65
N LYS A 5 16.28 20.27 -16.77
CA LYS A 5 15.40 21.11 -17.60
C LYS A 5 13.91 20.98 -17.28
N ASN A 6 13.44 19.79 -16.87
CA ASN A 6 12.01 19.54 -16.65
C ASN A 6 11.60 19.42 -15.18
N GLY A 7 12.54 19.59 -14.24
CA GLY A 7 12.33 19.38 -12.80
C GLY A 7 12.32 20.65 -11.95
N LYS A 8 12.15 21.84 -12.53
CA LYS A 8 12.16 23.11 -11.78
C LYS A 8 10.73 23.60 -11.53
N SER A 9 10.35 23.70 -10.26
CA SER A 9 9.23 24.56 -9.85
C SER A 9 9.65 26.03 -9.95
N GLY A 10 8.69 26.96 -9.93
CA GLY A 10 8.91 28.42 -10.08
C GLY A 10 9.91 29.06 -9.10
N SER A 11 10.42 28.31 -8.12
CA SER A 11 11.46 28.68 -7.16
C SER A 11 12.89 28.20 -7.50
N GLY A 12 13.10 27.49 -8.63
CA GLY A 12 14.44 27.09 -9.08
C GLY A 12 15.04 25.86 -8.39
N GLU A 13 14.35 25.26 -7.41
CA GLU A 13 14.74 24.00 -6.78
C GLU A 13 14.28 22.78 -7.60
N THR A 14 15.03 21.68 -7.50
CA THR A 14 14.63 20.41 -8.11
C THR A 14 13.43 19.83 -7.34
N LEU A 15 12.44 19.29 -8.05
CA LEU A 15 11.27 18.63 -7.43
C LEU A 15 11.67 17.50 -6.46
N ALA A 16 12.86 16.92 -6.64
CA ALA A 16 13.46 16.00 -5.69
C ALA A 16 13.86 16.67 -4.36
N ALA A 17 14.47 17.85 -4.39
CA ALA A 17 14.83 18.59 -3.18
C ALA A 17 13.57 18.95 -2.35
N GLN A 18 12.47 19.35 -3.01
CA GLN A 18 11.20 19.66 -2.34
C GLN A 18 10.50 18.47 -1.68
N TYR A 19 10.80 17.22 -2.10
CA TYR A 19 10.23 16.05 -1.42
C TYR A 19 10.95 15.74 -0.10
N TRP A 20 12.25 16.04 -0.03
CA TRP A 20 13.11 15.82 1.14
C TRP A 20 13.16 17.01 2.10
N THR A 21 12.55 18.16 1.77
CA THR A 21 12.41 19.27 2.70
C THR A 21 11.57 18.87 3.90
N ARG A 22 11.80 19.53 5.05
CA ARG A 22 10.99 19.32 6.25
C ARG A 22 9.52 19.56 5.91
N LYS A 23 8.72 18.50 6.02
CA LYS A 23 7.27 18.63 6.02
C LYS A 23 6.85 19.21 7.36
N GLU A 24 6.20 20.37 7.34
CA GLU A 24 5.62 20.96 8.54
C GLU A 24 4.39 20.14 8.96
N ILE A 25 4.54 19.35 10.02
CA ILE A 25 3.46 18.55 10.62
C ILE A 25 3.08 19.20 11.94
N SER A 26 1.82 19.63 12.08
CA SER A 26 1.30 20.14 13.34
C SER A 26 0.91 18.98 14.27
N LEU A 27 0.97 19.20 15.58
CA LEU A 27 0.43 18.27 16.58
C LEU A 27 -1.07 17.98 16.31
N LYS A 28 -1.80 18.98 15.79
CA LYS A 28 -3.22 18.84 15.41
C LYS A 28 -3.41 17.87 14.24
N ASP A 29 -2.46 17.85 13.30
CA ASP A 29 -2.54 16.96 12.14
C ASP A 29 -2.29 15.52 12.57
N VAL A 30 -1.28 15.28 13.43
CA VAL A 30 -1.03 13.97 14.05
C VAL A 30 -2.26 13.47 14.80
N ALA A 31 -2.87 14.31 15.63
CA ALA A 31 -4.06 13.94 16.40
C ALA A 31 -5.25 13.59 15.48
N ARG A 32 -5.45 14.35 14.39
CA ARG A 32 -6.52 14.09 13.41
C ARG A 32 -6.29 12.78 12.66
N ASP A 33 -5.07 12.52 12.21
CA ASP A 33 -4.72 11.31 11.47
C ASP A 33 -4.87 10.06 12.34
N MET A 34 -4.42 10.13 13.59
CA MET A 34 -4.59 9.05 14.58
C MET A 34 -6.06 8.82 14.91
N ALA A 35 -6.84 9.88 15.14
CA ALA A 35 -8.27 9.77 15.42
C ALA A 35 -9.00 9.15 14.23
N PHE A 36 -8.69 9.58 13.01
CA PHE A 36 -9.26 9.00 11.79
C PHE A 36 -8.94 7.51 11.68
N ALA A 37 -7.68 7.11 11.84
CA ALA A 37 -7.27 5.71 11.78
C ALA A 37 -8.01 4.85 12.82
N VAL A 38 -8.12 5.31 14.07
CA VAL A 38 -8.84 4.61 15.14
C VAL A 38 -10.33 4.47 14.82
N ILE A 39 -10.98 5.54 14.34
CA ILE A 39 -12.39 5.52 13.94
C ILE A 39 -12.62 4.51 12.81
N VAL A 40 -11.79 4.54 11.77
CA VAL A 40 -11.90 3.62 10.62
C VAL A 40 -11.74 2.18 11.10
N VAL A 41 -10.74 1.86 11.91
CA VAL A 41 -10.52 0.51 12.43
C VAL A 41 -11.69 0.07 13.32
N TYR A 42 -12.19 0.94 14.18
CA TYR A 42 -13.32 0.64 15.05
C TYR A 42 -14.60 0.34 14.25
N LEU A 43 -14.95 1.20 13.30
CA LEU A 43 -16.10 0.96 12.40
C LEU A 43 -15.91 -0.31 11.57
N SER A 44 -14.71 -0.55 11.05
CA SER A 44 -14.41 -1.76 10.27
C SER A 44 -14.61 -3.04 11.07
N ARG A 45 -14.27 -3.02 12.36
CA ARG A 45 -14.51 -4.16 13.27
C ARG A 45 -15.99 -4.33 13.57
N LEU A 46 -16.74 -3.25 13.77
CA LEU A 46 -18.19 -3.33 13.97
C LEU A 46 -18.91 -3.90 12.74
N ILE A 47 -18.57 -3.39 11.55
CA ILE A 47 -19.15 -3.84 10.30
C ILE A 47 -18.75 -5.31 10.04
N GLY A 48 -17.46 -5.64 10.15
CA GLY A 48 -16.99 -7.02 9.99
C GLY A 48 -17.66 -7.99 10.97
N GLY A 49 -17.79 -7.61 12.24
CA GLY A 49 -18.49 -8.42 13.25
C GLY A 49 -19.98 -8.58 12.98
N PHE A 50 -20.64 -7.55 12.43
CA PHE A 50 -22.04 -7.61 12.03
C PHE A 50 -22.25 -8.58 10.86
N PHE A 51 -21.43 -8.50 9.81
CA PHE A 51 -21.53 -9.38 8.65
C PHE A 51 -21.13 -10.83 8.97
N SER A 52 -20.14 -11.04 9.83
CA SER A 52 -19.77 -12.39 10.25
C SER A 52 -20.84 -13.05 11.12
N GLY A 53 -21.64 -12.28 11.86
CA GLY A 53 -22.78 -12.78 12.63
C GLY A 53 -24.04 -13.06 11.79
N LEU A 54 -24.19 -12.40 10.65
CA LEU A 54 -25.38 -12.55 9.78
C LEU A 54 -25.25 -13.64 8.72
N ILE A 55 -24.05 -13.90 8.20
CA ILE A 55 -23.85 -14.83 7.09
C ILE A 55 -23.62 -16.24 7.64
N PRO A 56 -24.49 -17.23 7.39
CA PRO A 56 -24.28 -18.61 7.86
C PRO A 56 -23.04 -19.24 7.21
N THR A 57 -22.35 -20.15 7.89
CA THR A 57 -21.14 -20.83 7.37
C THR A 57 -21.40 -22.21 6.78
N GLU A 58 -22.67 -22.53 6.51
CA GLU A 58 -23.08 -23.90 6.16
C GLU A 58 -22.55 -24.39 4.80
N ASN A 59 -22.52 -23.51 3.80
CA ASN A 59 -22.01 -23.82 2.46
C ASN A 59 -20.65 -23.16 2.23
N TRP A 60 -19.79 -23.79 1.42
CA TRP A 60 -18.46 -23.25 1.09
C TRP A 60 -18.49 -21.80 0.56
N PHE A 61 -19.49 -21.48 -0.28
CA PHE A 61 -19.70 -20.13 -0.81
C PHE A 61 -20.11 -19.14 0.28
N MET A 62 -20.99 -19.54 1.20
CA MET A 62 -21.38 -18.67 2.30
C MET A 62 -20.26 -18.50 3.33
N LYS A 63 -19.43 -19.53 3.55
CA LYS A 63 -18.20 -19.43 4.33
C LYS A 63 -17.23 -18.43 3.71
N MET A 64 -17.05 -18.47 2.39
CA MET A 64 -16.23 -17.49 1.66
C MET A 64 -16.78 -16.07 1.82
N LEU A 65 -18.09 -15.87 1.66
CA LEU A 65 -18.74 -14.57 1.86
C LEU A 65 -18.61 -14.09 3.31
N ASN A 66 -18.77 -14.98 4.29
CA ASN A 66 -18.59 -14.67 5.70
C ASN A 66 -17.14 -14.23 5.98
N THR A 67 -16.14 -14.98 5.51
CA THR A 67 -14.72 -14.62 5.69
C THR A 67 -14.39 -13.29 5.00
N PHE A 68 -14.94 -13.07 3.80
CA PHE A 68 -14.72 -11.86 3.04
C PHE A 68 -15.34 -10.62 3.71
N PHE A 69 -16.66 -10.63 3.94
CA PHE A 69 -17.37 -9.51 4.58
C PHE A 69 -17.13 -9.43 6.09
N GLY A 70 -16.69 -10.50 6.73
CA GLY A 70 -16.29 -10.53 8.13
C GLY A 70 -14.89 -9.98 8.38
N SER A 71 -14.06 -9.88 7.34
CA SER A 71 -12.69 -9.39 7.46
C SER A 71 -12.65 -7.89 7.73
N GLN A 72 -12.06 -7.51 8.87
CA GLN A 72 -11.82 -6.10 9.20
C GLN A 72 -10.95 -5.39 8.14
N TYR A 73 -10.06 -6.13 7.44
CA TYR A 73 -9.17 -5.54 6.46
C TYR A 73 -9.90 -5.05 5.21
N VAL A 74 -10.90 -5.79 4.73
CA VAL A 74 -11.75 -5.36 3.60
C VAL A 74 -12.43 -4.04 3.93
N TRP A 75 -12.99 -3.92 5.13
CA TRP A 75 -13.68 -2.71 5.57
C TRP A 75 -12.75 -1.54 5.85
N ILE A 76 -11.56 -1.77 6.41
CA ILE A 76 -10.56 -0.72 6.60
C ILE A 76 -10.25 -0.09 5.24
N THR A 77 -9.99 -0.91 4.24
CA THR A 77 -9.64 -0.44 2.89
C THR A 77 -10.81 0.25 2.20
N ASN A 78 -12.02 -0.33 2.27
CA ASN A 78 -13.21 0.26 1.65
C ASN A 78 -13.61 1.60 2.30
N LEU A 79 -13.61 1.69 3.63
CA LEU A 79 -13.93 2.93 4.35
C LEU A 79 -12.88 4.01 4.09
N SER A 80 -11.59 3.63 4.06
CA SER A 80 -10.51 4.56 3.73
C SER A 80 -10.65 5.11 2.32
N LEU A 81 -10.95 4.23 1.35
CA LEU A 81 -11.16 4.64 -0.04
C LEU A 81 -12.40 5.50 -0.20
N LEU A 82 -13.52 5.10 0.41
CA LEU A 82 -14.78 5.83 0.35
C LEU A 82 -14.66 7.21 1.00
N TRP A 83 -13.95 7.32 2.12
CA TRP A 83 -13.62 8.61 2.72
C TRP A 83 -12.78 9.47 1.77
N SER A 84 -11.72 8.88 1.19
CA SER A 84 -10.86 9.60 0.25
C SER A 84 -11.62 10.09 -0.99
N ALA A 85 -12.61 9.32 -1.47
CA ALA A 85 -13.41 9.66 -2.65
C ALA A 85 -14.53 10.67 -2.36
N CYS A 86 -15.23 10.54 -1.23
CA CYS A 86 -16.34 11.44 -0.88
C CYS A 86 -15.89 12.75 -0.24
N PHE A 87 -14.74 12.75 0.44
CA PHE A 87 -14.22 13.89 1.21
C PHE A 87 -12.81 14.27 0.76
N GLU A 88 -12.61 14.43 -0.56
CA GLU A 88 -11.31 14.75 -1.16
C GLU A 88 -10.61 15.95 -0.52
N LYS A 89 -11.34 17.04 -0.23
CA LYS A 89 -10.77 18.25 0.39
C LYS A 89 -10.27 18.00 1.81
N GLN A 90 -10.96 17.17 2.57
CA GLN A 90 -10.59 16.81 3.93
C GLN A 90 -9.42 15.84 3.92
N ALA A 91 -9.43 14.85 3.03
CA ALA A 91 -8.34 13.89 2.84
C ALA A 91 -7.05 14.59 2.38
N ALA A 92 -7.14 15.55 1.44
CA ALA A 92 -5.99 16.34 0.99
C ALA A 92 -5.43 17.26 2.09
N ASN A 93 -6.24 17.65 3.07
CA ASN A 93 -5.82 18.46 4.22
C ASN A 93 -5.23 17.61 5.37
N MET A 94 -5.19 16.29 5.25
CA MET A 94 -4.51 15.42 6.21
C MET A 94 -3.00 15.42 5.91
N ARG A 95 -2.23 16.02 6.82
CA ARG A 95 -0.79 16.21 6.66
C ARG A 95 -0.04 15.27 7.60
N GLY A 96 1.00 14.61 7.08
CA GLY A 96 1.86 13.75 7.91
C GLY A 96 1.43 12.30 8.02
N THR A 97 0.32 11.89 7.39
CA THR A 97 -0.19 10.51 7.43
C THR A 97 0.85 9.48 7.01
N GLN A 98 1.65 9.79 5.98
CA GLN A 98 2.73 8.92 5.51
C GLN A 98 3.84 8.77 6.55
N GLU A 99 4.28 9.85 7.20
CA GLU A 99 5.37 9.83 8.18
C GLU A 99 4.93 9.06 9.43
N ILE A 100 3.72 9.33 9.92
CA ILE A 100 3.13 8.64 11.09
C ILE A 100 2.96 7.15 10.79
N GLY A 101 2.39 6.80 9.62
CA GLY A 101 2.21 5.41 9.21
C GLY A 101 3.53 4.66 9.09
N THR A 102 4.56 5.31 8.51
CA THR A 102 5.90 4.73 8.37
C THR A 102 6.55 4.51 9.74
N TRP A 103 6.38 5.43 10.67
CA TRP A 103 6.89 5.26 12.03
C TRP A 103 6.19 4.13 12.78
N LEU A 104 4.86 4.01 12.66
CA LEU A 104 4.08 2.94 13.27
C LEU A 104 4.43 1.56 12.68
N ILE A 105 4.63 1.45 11.36
CA ILE A 105 5.02 0.16 10.76
C ILE A 105 6.44 -0.24 11.19
N TYR A 106 7.36 0.70 11.40
CA TYR A 106 8.67 0.39 11.97
C TYR A 106 8.56 -0.13 13.41
N LEU A 107 7.70 0.46 14.24
CA LEU A 107 7.42 -0.07 15.58
C LEU A 107 6.80 -1.48 15.52
N PHE A 108 5.87 -1.71 14.59
CA PHE A 108 5.30 -3.03 14.35
C PHE A 108 6.37 -4.06 13.96
N PHE A 109 7.24 -3.73 13.00
CA PHE A 109 8.34 -4.60 12.58
C PHE A 109 9.34 -4.88 13.70
N PHE A 110 9.64 -3.87 14.52
CA PHE A 110 10.45 -4.07 15.71
C PHE A 110 9.77 -5.04 16.68
N ALA A 111 8.49 -4.85 16.98
CA ALA A 111 7.74 -5.69 17.92
C ALA A 111 7.63 -7.16 17.47
N ILE A 112 7.44 -7.44 16.17
CA ILE A 112 7.44 -8.82 15.64
C ILE A 112 8.86 -9.40 15.50
N GLY A 113 9.87 -8.53 15.36
CA GLY A 113 11.26 -8.93 15.20
C GLY A 113 11.93 -9.35 16.52
N VAL A 114 11.60 -8.71 17.63
CA VAL A 114 12.14 -9.03 18.97
C VAL A 114 11.96 -10.51 19.37
N PRO A 115 10.78 -11.15 19.23
CA PRO A 115 10.60 -12.56 19.56
C PRO A 115 11.15 -13.52 18.48
N ALA A 116 11.56 -13.02 17.31
CA ALA A 116 12.02 -13.88 16.23
C ALA A 116 13.41 -14.45 16.54
N SER A 117 13.54 -15.79 16.55
CA SER A 117 14.84 -16.42 16.77
C SER A 117 15.66 -16.47 15.50
N VAL A 118 16.89 -15.96 15.55
CA VAL A 118 17.82 -15.94 14.41
C VAL A 118 18.10 -17.37 13.91
N GLY A 119 18.14 -18.36 14.81
CA GLY A 119 18.38 -19.76 14.45
C GLY A 119 17.23 -20.40 13.64
N VAL A 120 15.97 -20.14 14.00
CA VAL A 120 14.81 -20.59 13.20
C VAL A 120 14.73 -19.79 11.91
N LEU A 121 15.04 -18.49 11.96
CA LEU A 121 15.11 -17.66 10.77
C LEU A 121 16.14 -18.21 9.77
N ILE A 122 17.35 -18.59 10.17
CA ILE A 122 18.34 -19.13 9.22
C ILE A 122 17.90 -20.46 8.60
N ARG A 123 17.13 -21.30 9.32
CA ARG A 123 16.63 -22.57 8.79
C ARG A 123 15.42 -22.40 7.87
N SER A 124 14.51 -21.48 8.20
CA SER A 124 13.25 -21.27 7.47
C SER A 124 13.31 -20.12 6.46
N ALA A 125 14.24 -19.18 6.59
CA ALA A 125 14.42 -18.05 5.67
C ALA A 125 14.82 -18.48 4.26
N PRO A 126 15.65 -19.51 4.01
CA PRO A 126 16.04 -19.85 2.64
C PRO A 126 14.84 -20.24 1.78
N ILE A 127 13.91 -21.03 2.31
CA ILE A 127 12.71 -21.43 1.57
C ILE A 127 11.75 -20.26 1.38
N LEU A 128 11.59 -19.41 2.41
CA LEU A 128 10.75 -18.19 2.31
C LEU A 128 11.34 -17.16 1.35
N LEU A 129 12.66 -17.00 1.34
CA LEU A 129 13.38 -16.10 0.44
C LEU A 129 13.27 -16.60 -1.01
N LEU A 130 13.43 -17.90 -1.24
CA LEU A 130 13.21 -18.50 -2.56
C LEU A 130 11.77 -18.27 -3.02
N PHE A 131 10.79 -18.50 -2.15
CA PHE A 131 9.38 -18.25 -2.45
C PHE A 131 9.12 -16.77 -2.80
N CYS A 132 9.62 -15.83 -2.01
CA CYS A 132 9.53 -14.39 -2.29
C CYS A 132 10.24 -14.03 -3.60
N MET A 133 11.42 -14.59 -3.87
CA MET A 133 12.16 -14.38 -5.12
C MET A 133 11.32 -14.83 -6.32
N ILE A 134 10.68 -16.00 -6.24
CA ILE A 134 9.80 -16.50 -7.30
C ILE A 134 8.65 -15.52 -7.54
N ILE A 135 7.97 -15.05 -6.49
CA ILE A 135 6.87 -14.07 -6.62
C ILE A 135 7.35 -12.79 -7.30
N VAL A 136 8.48 -12.24 -6.88
CA VAL A 136 9.07 -11.03 -7.47
C VAL A 136 9.42 -11.25 -8.94
N LEU A 137 10.00 -12.39 -9.30
CA LEU A 137 10.30 -12.74 -10.69
C LEU A 137 9.03 -12.84 -11.54
N PHE A 138 7.98 -13.46 -11.03
CA PHE A 138 6.68 -13.50 -11.71
C PHE A 138 6.06 -12.12 -11.87
N ASN A 139 6.14 -11.26 -10.84
CA ASN A 139 5.68 -9.87 -10.93
C ASN A 139 6.44 -9.11 -12.02
N MET A 140 7.77 -9.18 -12.02
CA MET A 140 8.59 -8.54 -13.05
C MET A 140 8.26 -9.10 -14.43
N LEU A 141 8.21 -10.41 -14.62
CA LEU A 141 7.86 -11.01 -15.90
C LEU A 141 6.50 -10.52 -16.40
N PHE A 142 5.49 -10.49 -15.53
CA PHE A 142 4.15 -10.03 -15.88
C PHE A 142 4.13 -8.53 -16.25
N CYS A 143 4.77 -7.67 -15.44
CA CYS A 143 4.85 -6.24 -15.70
C CYS A 143 5.61 -5.94 -17.00
N PHE A 144 6.77 -6.58 -17.23
CA PHE A 144 7.59 -6.33 -18.42
C PHE A 144 6.96 -6.90 -19.70
N VAL A 145 6.37 -8.09 -19.65
CA VAL A 145 5.67 -8.68 -20.81
C VAL A 145 4.40 -7.91 -21.12
N GLY A 146 3.57 -7.63 -20.10
CA GLY A 146 2.33 -6.87 -20.25
C GLY A 146 2.59 -5.45 -20.75
N GLY A 147 3.58 -4.77 -20.16
CA GLY A 147 3.99 -3.44 -20.59
C GLY A 147 4.53 -3.41 -22.02
N LYS A 148 5.33 -4.41 -22.42
CA LYS A 148 5.81 -4.53 -23.80
C LYS A 148 4.67 -4.77 -24.79
N LEU A 149 3.67 -5.57 -24.42
CA LEU A 149 2.52 -5.84 -25.28
C LEU A 149 1.62 -4.60 -25.44
N LEU A 150 1.44 -3.84 -24.37
CA LEU A 150 0.64 -2.61 -24.34
C LEU A 150 1.40 -1.37 -24.85
N LYS A 151 2.68 -1.53 -25.20
CA LYS A 151 3.57 -0.45 -25.68
C LYS A 151 3.74 0.68 -24.66
N PHE A 152 3.81 0.34 -23.37
CA PHE A 152 4.15 1.29 -22.32
C PHE A 152 5.64 1.59 -22.29
N ASP A 153 5.98 2.77 -21.77
CA ASP A 153 7.35 3.20 -21.60
C ASP A 153 8.03 2.41 -20.48
N LEU A 154 9.35 2.24 -20.57
CA LEU A 154 10.10 1.42 -19.61
C LEU A 154 10.00 1.99 -18.18
N GLU A 155 9.94 3.31 -18.07
CA GLU A 155 9.73 4.05 -16.82
C GLU A 155 8.43 3.63 -16.13
N GLU A 156 7.34 3.52 -16.89
CA GLU A 156 6.01 3.16 -16.37
C GLU A 156 5.99 1.71 -15.88
N ILE A 157 6.63 0.81 -16.63
CA ILE A 157 6.72 -0.62 -16.30
C ILE A 157 7.49 -0.83 -15.00
N ILE A 158 8.66 -0.18 -14.86
CA ILE A 158 9.50 -0.31 -13.67
C ILE A 158 8.80 0.28 -12.45
N LEU A 159 8.17 1.45 -12.59
CA LEU A 159 7.42 2.07 -11.50
C LEU A 159 6.20 1.24 -11.09
N ALA A 160 5.48 0.63 -12.04
CA ALA A 160 4.35 -0.24 -11.74
C ALA A 160 4.78 -1.51 -10.98
N SER A 161 5.91 -2.14 -11.37
CA SER A 161 6.46 -3.28 -10.65
C SER A 161 6.92 -2.89 -9.24
N ASN A 162 7.61 -1.75 -9.10
CA ASN A 162 8.03 -1.25 -7.80
C ASN A 162 6.84 -0.86 -6.90
N ALA A 163 5.79 -0.27 -7.47
CA ALA A 163 4.58 0.07 -6.72
C ALA A 163 3.85 -1.17 -6.18
N ASN A 164 3.97 -2.31 -6.85
CA ASN A 164 3.44 -3.59 -6.39
C ASN A 164 4.30 -4.20 -5.28
N ILE A 165 5.63 -4.25 -5.47
CA ILE A 165 6.56 -4.92 -4.54
C ILE A 165 6.82 -4.04 -3.31
N GLY A 166 7.27 -2.80 -3.54
CA GLY A 166 7.71 -1.87 -2.50
C GLY A 166 6.62 -0.88 -2.08
N GLY A 167 5.47 -0.85 -2.76
CA GLY A 167 4.38 0.07 -2.46
C GLY A 167 4.50 1.46 -3.13
N PRO A 168 3.46 2.30 -3.00
CA PRO A 168 3.36 3.58 -3.69
C PRO A 168 4.46 4.56 -3.29
N THR A 169 4.92 4.53 -2.04
CA THR A 169 5.92 5.48 -1.50
C THR A 169 7.32 5.22 -2.03
N THR A 170 7.73 3.95 -2.13
CA THR A 170 9.06 3.58 -2.67
C THR A 170 9.12 3.81 -4.18
N ALA A 171 8.02 3.56 -4.89
CA ALA A 171 7.92 3.82 -6.31
C ALA A 171 7.88 5.32 -6.64
N ALA A 172 7.17 6.13 -5.85
CA ALA A 172 7.28 7.59 -5.92
C ALA A 172 8.72 8.07 -5.67
N GLY A 173 9.41 7.52 -4.67
CA GLY A 173 10.82 7.82 -4.39
C GLY A 173 11.75 7.49 -5.56
N MET A 174 11.51 6.38 -6.25
CA MET A 174 12.25 5.99 -7.45
C MET A 174 11.96 6.93 -8.63
N ALA A 175 10.70 7.29 -8.86
CA ALA A 175 10.34 8.25 -9.90
C ALA A 175 11.03 9.61 -9.68
N ILE A 176 11.12 10.05 -8.42
CA ILE A 176 11.83 11.27 -8.05
C ILE A 176 13.33 11.16 -8.30
N SER A 177 13.98 10.08 -7.88
CA SER A 177 15.43 9.92 -8.03
C SER A 177 15.86 9.79 -9.49
N GLN A 178 15.00 9.23 -10.35
CA GLN A 178 15.21 9.11 -11.79
C GLN A 178 14.74 10.32 -12.60
N GLY A 179 14.11 11.32 -11.97
CA GLY A 179 13.61 12.53 -12.64
C GLY A 179 12.29 12.36 -13.39
N TRP A 180 11.59 11.25 -13.19
CA TRP A 180 10.29 10.92 -13.80
C TRP A 180 9.11 11.57 -13.04
N VAL A 181 9.19 12.89 -12.84
CA VAL A 181 8.27 13.62 -11.95
C VAL A 181 6.81 13.53 -12.40
N ARG A 182 6.57 13.44 -13.72
CA ARG A 182 5.23 13.26 -14.29
C ARG A 182 4.55 11.97 -13.86
N LEU A 183 5.32 10.95 -13.47
CA LEU A 183 4.83 9.62 -13.09
C LEU A 183 4.60 9.47 -11.59
N ILE A 184 4.99 10.44 -10.75
CA ILE A 184 4.81 10.36 -9.28
C ILE A 184 3.34 10.21 -8.90
N GLY A 185 2.48 11.11 -9.41
CA GLY A 185 1.04 11.09 -9.13
C GLY A 185 0.37 9.78 -9.61
N PRO A 186 0.53 9.41 -10.89
CA PRO A 186 0.02 8.14 -11.42
C PRO A 186 0.49 6.92 -10.62
N CYS A 187 1.78 6.85 -10.27
CA CYS A 187 2.36 5.75 -9.52
C CYS A 187 1.75 5.62 -8.11
N LEU A 188 1.58 6.73 -7.39
CA LEU A 188 0.94 6.73 -6.07
C LEU A 188 -0.50 6.19 -6.15
N LEU A 189 -1.26 6.58 -7.18
CA LEU A 189 -2.63 6.12 -7.41
C LEU A 189 -2.69 4.63 -7.76
N VAL A 190 -1.83 4.17 -8.67
CA VAL A 190 -1.78 2.75 -9.06
C VAL A 190 -1.38 1.88 -7.87
N GLY A 191 -0.41 2.30 -7.05
CA GLY A 191 -0.02 1.56 -5.86
C GLY A 191 -1.12 1.49 -4.80
N THR A 192 -1.80 2.61 -4.51
CA THR A 192 -2.90 2.61 -3.53
C THR A 192 -4.11 1.82 -4.03
N PHE A 193 -4.47 1.96 -5.31
CA PHE A 193 -5.55 1.18 -5.92
C PHE A 193 -5.22 -0.31 -5.98
N GLY A 194 -3.96 -0.65 -6.27
CA GLY A 194 -3.43 -2.01 -6.22
C GLY A 194 -3.60 -2.66 -4.84
N TYR A 195 -3.40 -1.90 -3.75
CA TYR A 195 -3.69 -2.42 -2.41
C TYR A 195 -5.16 -2.75 -2.20
N VAL A 196 -6.08 -1.96 -2.76
CA VAL A 196 -7.53 -2.23 -2.66
C VAL A 196 -7.84 -3.56 -3.33
N ILE A 197 -7.47 -3.72 -4.59
CA ILE A 197 -7.73 -4.96 -5.34
C ILE A 197 -6.99 -6.14 -4.71
N GLY A 198 -5.73 -5.95 -4.33
CA GLY A 198 -4.89 -6.97 -3.72
C GLY A 198 -5.45 -7.50 -2.41
N THR A 199 -6.00 -6.62 -1.56
CA THR A 199 -6.66 -7.00 -0.31
C THR A 199 -7.87 -7.90 -0.58
N TRP A 200 -8.69 -7.53 -1.58
CA TRP A 200 -9.86 -8.32 -1.95
C TRP A 200 -9.47 -9.71 -2.47
N LEU A 201 -8.57 -9.76 -3.46
CA LEU A 201 -8.11 -11.03 -4.04
C LEU A 201 -7.37 -11.89 -3.03
N GLY A 202 -6.56 -11.29 -2.16
CA GLY A 202 -5.82 -12.01 -1.13
C GLY A 202 -6.74 -12.72 -0.13
N ILE A 203 -7.81 -12.06 0.30
CA ILE A 203 -8.79 -12.66 1.23
C ILE A 203 -9.63 -13.73 0.52
N LEU A 204 -9.99 -13.52 -0.74
CA LEU A 204 -10.70 -14.53 -1.54
C LEU A 204 -9.85 -15.79 -1.75
N VAL A 205 -8.59 -15.64 -2.16
CA VAL A 205 -7.67 -16.77 -2.35
C VAL A 205 -7.35 -17.44 -1.01
N GLY A 206 -7.16 -16.66 0.06
CA GLY A 206 -6.96 -17.19 1.42
C GLY A 206 -8.13 -18.04 1.88
N SER A 207 -9.36 -17.54 1.72
CA SER A 207 -10.57 -18.30 2.09
C SER A 207 -10.78 -19.56 1.22
N LEU A 208 -10.40 -19.52 -0.06
CA LEU A 208 -10.42 -20.69 -0.94
C LEU A 208 -9.41 -21.77 -0.51
N LEU A 209 -8.23 -21.34 -0.06
CA LEU A 209 -7.16 -22.22 0.45
C LEU A 209 -7.39 -22.68 1.89
N GLY A 210 -8.46 -22.21 2.54
CA GLY A 210 -8.88 -22.65 3.88
C GLY A 210 -8.19 -21.93 5.03
N ALA A 211 -7.69 -20.71 4.81
CA ALA A 211 -7.20 -19.82 5.87
C ALA A 211 -8.31 -19.30 6.78
#